data_AF-A0A7C3X6E8-F1
#
_entry.id   AF-A0A7C3X6E8-F1
#
_cell.length_a   1.000
_cell.length_b   1.000
_cell.length_c   1.000
_cell.angle_alpha   90.00
_cell.angle_beta   90.00
_cell.angle_gamma   90.00
#
_symmetry.space_group_name_H-M   'P 1'
#
loop_
_entity.id
_entity.type
_entity.pdbx_description
1 polymer ?
#
loop_
_entity_poly.entity_id
_entity_poly.type
_entity_poly.pdbx_seq_one_letter_code
_entity_poly.pdbx_strand_id
1 'polypeptide(L)'
;MLIFYAREAEQALERVRNVNALQWHILPLVAVLLYVYAREIQEKNYNTLFTCLAFAGCGLLLEMLNGLILHWTGRTALWVAAGESSYLIFAGINIEIILCFSIVWAAAARVLPEDRGLKILGVPNRVLFAGTFGFLSMCTEALLNRAGLLLWEWWWFKWPYALPQLLVFYTLVWYGLIRFQDADMSLRDRCKAIGAIYAVLVTAFVVFAVVLKWV
;
A
#
# COMPACT_ATOMS: atom_id res chain seq x y z
N MET A 1 -23.45 8.53 15.73
CA MET A 1 -22.50 8.09 14.68
C MET A 1 -21.44 7.12 15.24
N LEU A 2 -21.81 6.17 16.11
CA LEU A 2 -20.88 5.20 16.73
C LEU A 2 -21.29 3.72 16.54
N ILE A 3 -22.48 3.47 15.97
CA ILE A 3 -23.04 2.13 15.73
C ILE A 3 -22.99 1.75 14.24
N PHE A 4 -22.61 2.68 13.34
CA PHE A 4 -22.68 2.48 11.89
C PHE A 4 -21.52 1.67 11.31
N TYR A 5 -20.29 1.83 11.81
CA TYR A 5 -19.12 1.23 11.18
C TYR A 5 -19.08 -0.31 11.25
N ALA A 6 -19.55 -0.92 12.35
CA ALA A 6 -19.51 -2.37 12.50
C ALA A 6 -20.30 -3.09 11.38
N ARG A 7 -21.46 -2.54 11.00
CA ARG A 7 -22.28 -3.09 9.92
C ARG A 7 -21.68 -2.87 8.54
N GLU A 8 -21.07 -1.71 8.31
CA GLU A 8 -20.40 -1.39 7.05
C GLU A 8 -19.13 -2.23 6.85
N ALA A 9 -18.40 -2.50 7.95
CA ALA A 9 -17.27 -3.41 7.96
C ALA A 9 -17.71 -4.85 7.68
N GLU A 10 -18.77 -5.36 8.31
CA GLU A 10 -19.34 -6.68 8.00
C GLU A 10 -19.74 -6.79 6.52
N GLN A 11 -20.44 -5.80 5.97
CA GLN A 11 -20.84 -5.76 4.56
C GLN A 11 -19.66 -5.66 3.60
N ALA A 12 -18.57 -5.00 3.99
CA ALA A 12 -17.34 -4.99 3.21
C ALA A 12 -16.69 -6.38 3.20
N LEU A 13 -16.66 -7.07 4.34
CA LEU A 13 -16.07 -8.40 4.48
C LEU A 13 -16.81 -9.47 3.66
N GLU A 14 -18.15 -9.37 3.54
CA GLU A 14 -18.94 -10.25 2.65
C GLU A 14 -18.54 -10.14 1.17
N ARG A 15 -17.92 -9.03 0.77
CA ARG A 15 -17.50 -8.77 -0.62
C ARG A 15 -16.05 -9.13 -0.89
N VAL A 16 -15.31 -9.57 0.13
CA VAL A 16 -13.93 -10.03 -0.02
C VAL A 16 -13.89 -11.19 -1.02
N ARG A 17 -13.02 -11.03 -2.02
CA ARG A 17 -12.78 -11.97 -3.12
C ARG A 17 -14.00 -12.29 -3.98
N ASN A 18 -15.01 -11.43 -3.99
CA ASN A 18 -16.17 -11.57 -4.87
C ASN A 18 -15.84 -11.13 -6.31
N VAL A 19 -15.66 -12.11 -7.21
CA VAL A 19 -15.35 -11.86 -8.63
C VAL A 19 -16.49 -11.16 -9.40
N ASN A 20 -17.73 -11.22 -8.90
CA ASN A 20 -18.86 -10.56 -9.56
C ASN A 20 -18.82 -9.02 -9.39
N ALA A 21 -17.96 -8.51 -8.51
CA ALA A 21 -17.77 -7.07 -8.33
C ALA A 21 -16.87 -6.44 -9.42
N LEU A 22 -16.18 -7.25 -10.23
CA LEU A 22 -15.20 -6.77 -11.22
C LEU A 22 -15.79 -5.77 -12.20
N GLN A 23 -15.10 -4.64 -12.34
CA GLN A 23 -15.47 -3.57 -13.25
C GLN A 23 -14.43 -3.41 -14.37
N TRP A 24 -14.90 -2.99 -15.55
CA TRP A 24 -14.08 -2.86 -16.76
C TRP A 24 -12.97 -1.82 -16.66
N HIS A 25 -13.08 -0.83 -15.76
CA HIS A 25 -12.08 0.22 -15.60
C HIS A 25 -10.73 -0.28 -15.05
N ILE A 26 -10.66 -1.52 -14.55
CA ILE A 26 -9.39 -2.14 -14.15
C ILE A 26 -8.46 -2.37 -15.35
N LEU A 27 -9.00 -2.74 -16.52
CA LEU A 27 -8.20 -3.02 -17.71
C LEU A 27 -7.31 -1.83 -18.13
N PRO A 28 -7.82 -0.59 -18.28
CA PRO A 28 -6.96 0.54 -18.61
C PRO A 28 -5.93 0.85 -17.51
N LEU A 29 -6.24 0.64 -16.23
CA LEU A 29 -5.26 0.82 -15.15
C LEU A 29 -4.12 -0.20 -15.22
N VAL A 30 -4.43 -1.45 -15.55
CA VAL A 30 -3.42 -2.49 -15.82
C VAL A 30 -2.58 -2.11 -17.04
N ALA A 31 -3.19 -1.59 -18.10
CA ALA A 31 -2.43 -1.12 -19.27
C ALA A 31 -1.47 0.03 -18.91
N VAL A 32 -1.88 0.97 -18.04
CA VAL A 32 -1.00 2.02 -17.52
C VAL A 32 0.15 1.43 -16.72
N LEU A 33 -0.10 0.47 -15.83
CA LEU A 33 0.95 -0.23 -15.08
C LEU A 33 1.99 -0.87 -16.02
N LEU A 34 1.52 -1.62 -17.02
CA LEU A 34 2.38 -2.27 -18.00
C LEU A 34 3.20 -1.25 -18.80
N TYR A 35 2.58 -0.14 -19.23
CA TYR A 35 3.29 0.94 -19.92
C TYR A 35 4.38 1.57 -19.06
N VAL A 36 4.08 1.88 -17.79
CA VAL A 36 5.07 2.41 -16.84
C VAL A 36 6.23 1.44 -16.68
N TYR A 37 5.96 0.15 -16.50
CA TYR A 37 7.03 -0.84 -16.32
C TYR A 37 7.85 -1.04 -17.58
N ALA A 38 7.21 -1.05 -18.75
CA ALA A 38 7.90 -1.10 -20.04
C ALA A 38 8.85 0.10 -20.22
N ARG A 39 8.42 1.31 -19.83
CA ARG A 39 9.27 2.53 -19.87
C ARG A 39 10.47 2.41 -18.94
N GLU A 40 10.27 2.02 -17.68
CA GLU A 40 11.39 1.86 -16.73
C GLU A 40 12.39 0.77 -17.20
N ILE A 41 11.90 -0.30 -17.85
CA ILE A 41 12.77 -1.34 -18.45
C ILE A 41 13.55 -0.78 -19.64
N GLN A 42 12.91 -0.05 -20.55
CA GLN A 42 13.57 0.57 -21.71
C GLN A 42 14.66 1.55 -21.29
N GLU A 43 14.41 2.33 -20.24
CA GLU A 43 15.35 3.29 -19.66
C GLU A 43 16.40 2.62 -18.74
N LYS A 44 16.33 1.28 -18.56
CA LYS A 44 17.17 0.50 -17.64
C LYS A 44 17.11 1.00 -16.20
N ASN A 45 16.01 1.63 -15.81
CA ASN A 45 15.79 2.18 -14.48
C ASN A 45 15.26 1.09 -13.53
N TYR A 46 16.09 0.06 -13.32
CA TYR A 46 15.72 -1.08 -12.49
C TYR A 46 15.54 -0.71 -11.02
N ASN A 47 16.18 0.36 -10.54
CA ASN A 47 15.98 0.81 -9.17
C ASN A 47 14.51 1.19 -8.95
N THR A 48 13.95 2.01 -9.84
CA THR A 48 12.55 2.45 -9.77
C THR A 48 11.61 1.28 -9.92
N LEU A 49 11.81 0.44 -10.93
CA LEU A 49 10.97 -0.74 -11.18
C LEU A 49 10.88 -1.64 -9.94
N PHE A 50 12.02 -1.99 -9.34
CA PHE A 50 12.06 -2.88 -8.18
C PHE A 50 11.48 -2.21 -6.93
N THR A 51 11.61 -0.89 -6.80
CA THR A 51 11.02 -0.17 -5.67
C THR A 51 9.49 -0.06 -5.80
N CYS A 52 8.94 0.05 -7.01
CA CYS A 52 7.51 -0.10 -7.26
C CYS A 52 7.00 -1.47 -6.79
N LEU A 53 7.72 -2.55 -7.16
CA LEU A 53 7.39 -3.92 -6.74
C LEU A 53 7.48 -4.08 -5.21
N ALA A 54 8.48 -3.44 -4.59
CA ALA A 54 8.65 -3.44 -3.13
C ALA A 54 7.47 -2.74 -2.45
N PHE A 55 7.02 -1.59 -2.96
CA PHE A 55 5.91 -0.86 -2.38
C PHE A 55 4.62 -1.67 -2.42
N ALA A 56 4.29 -2.24 -3.59
CA ALA A 56 3.13 -3.12 -3.72
C ALA A 56 3.22 -4.34 -2.79
N GLY A 57 4.39 -4.98 -2.71
CA GLY A 57 4.61 -6.14 -1.85
C GLY A 57 4.49 -5.81 -0.35
N CYS A 58 5.07 -4.70 0.09
CA CYS A 58 4.93 -4.22 1.47
C CYS A 58 3.46 -3.92 1.81
N GLY A 59 2.71 -3.30 0.88
CA GLY A 59 1.27 -3.09 1.04
C GLY A 59 0.53 -4.40 1.27
N LEU A 60 0.75 -5.41 0.42
CA LEU A 60 0.13 -6.73 0.58
C LEU A 60 0.51 -7.42 1.92
N LEU A 61 1.75 -7.27 2.39
CA LEU A 61 2.18 -7.85 3.67
C LEU A 61 1.45 -7.23 4.85
N LEU A 62 1.30 -5.90 4.83
CA LEU A 62 0.56 -5.17 5.86
C LEU A 62 -0.91 -5.58 5.89
N GLU A 63 -1.49 -5.88 4.73
CA GLU A 63 -2.89 -6.30 4.62
C GLU A 63 -3.12 -7.72 5.09
N MET A 64 -2.12 -8.60 4.91
CA MET A 64 -2.12 -9.91 5.53
C MET A 64 -2.15 -9.78 7.06
N LEU A 65 -1.30 -8.91 7.63
CA LEU A 65 -1.29 -8.64 9.06
C LEU A 65 -2.62 -8.01 9.53
N ASN A 66 -3.18 -7.09 8.74
CA ASN A 66 -4.46 -6.46 9.00
C ASN A 66 -5.61 -7.49 9.05
N GLY A 67 -5.63 -8.45 8.13
CA GLY A 67 -6.56 -9.58 8.15
C GLY A 67 -6.35 -10.50 9.35
N LEU A 68 -5.11 -10.77 9.74
CA LEU A 68 -4.83 -11.57 10.94
C LEU A 68 -5.31 -10.88 12.22
N ILE A 69 -5.21 -9.54 12.30
CA ILE A 69 -5.79 -8.75 13.38
C ILE A 69 -7.30 -8.93 13.42
N LEU A 70 -7.99 -8.87 12.26
CA LEU A 70 -9.42 -9.15 12.19
C LEU A 70 -9.76 -10.55 12.71
N HIS A 71 -9.02 -11.58 12.28
CA HIS A 71 -9.24 -12.97 12.70
C HIS A 71 -9.13 -13.15 14.23
N TRP A 72 -8.03 -12.69 14.84
CA TRP A 72 -7.80 -12.93 16.27
C TRP A 72 -8.60 -12.02 17.19
N THR A 73 -8.95 -10.81 16.74
CA THR A 73 -9.75 -9.90 17.57
C THR A 73 -11.24 -10.19 17.48
N GLY A 74 -11.71 -10.83 16.40
CA GLY A 74 -13.12 -11.09 16.13
C GLY A 74 -13.98 -9.82 16.04
N ARG A 75 -13.34 -8.65 15.91
CA ARG A 75 -14.00 -7.34 15.97
C ARG A 75 -13.94 -6.62 14.63
N THR A 76 -12.75 -6.19 14.24
CA THR A 76 -12.53 -5.43 13.01
C THR A 76 -11.04 -5.40 12.68
N ALA A 77 -10.72 -5.18 11.41
CA ALA A 77 -9.34 -4.94 10.98
C ALA A 77 -8.87 -3.55 11.51
N LEU A 78 -7.58 -3.23 11.43
CA LEU A 78 -7.10 -1.87 11.78
C LEU A 78 -7.73 -0.82 10.86
N TRP A 79 -7.84 -1.15 9.58
CA TRP A 79 -8.60 -0.40 8.58
C TRP A 79 -9.37 -1.36 7.67
N VAL A 80 -10.56 -0.94 7.25
CA VAL A 80 -11.43 -1.72 6.35
C VAL A 80 -11.76 -0.87 5.13
N ALA A 81 -11.48 -1.38 3.94
CA ALA A 81 -11.92 -0.75 2.70
C ALA A 81 -13.42 -1.00 2.51
N ALA A 82 -14.18 0.08 2.46
CA ALA A 82 -15.63 0.09 2.32
C ALA A 82 -16.04 0.78 1.01
N GLY A 83 -17.35 0.87 0.77
CA GLY A 83 -17.89 1.37 -0.50
C GLY A 83 -17.70 0.37 -1.65
N GLU A 84 -18.08 0.76 -2.86
CA GLU A 84 -17.94 -0.07 -4.06
C GLU A 84 -16.49 -0.11 -4.54
N SER A 85 -16.03 -1.29 -4.94
CA SER A 85 -14.71 -1.54 -5.52
C SER A 85 -14.81 -2.71 -6.49
N SER A 86 -13.94 -2.72 -7.50
CA SER A 86 -13.89 -3.78 -8.50
C SER A 86 -13.51 -5.12 -7.91
N TYR A 87 -12.59 -5.15 -6.95
CA TYR A 87 -12.18 -6.40 -6.32
C TYR A 87 -11.48 -6.14 -4.99
N LEU A 88 -12.17 -6.45 -3.90
CA LEU A 88 -11.62 -6.42 -2.55
C LEU A 88 -10.86 -7.72 -2.28
N ILE A 89 -9.55 -7.66 -2.04
CA ILE A 89 -8.69 -8.86 -1.90
C ILE A 89 -8.62 -9.33 -0.45
N PHE A 90 -8.46 -8.37 0.45
CA PHE A 90 -8.51 -8.52 1.91
C PHE A 90 -9.30 -7.36 2.49
N ALA A 91 -9.60 -7.42 3.79
CA ALA A 91 -10.41 -6.43 4.49
C ALA A 91 -10.04 -4.97 4.19
N GLY A 92 -8.74 -4.63 4.10
CA GLY A 92 -8.27 -3.26 3.91
C GLY A 92 -7.80 -2.90 2.51
N ILE A 93 -7.71 -3.86 1.56
CA ILE A 93 -7.10 -3.61 0.26
C ILE A 93 -7.88 -4.18 -0.90
N ASN A 94 -8.08 -3.32 -1.89
CA ASN A 94 -8.65 -3.65 -3.17
C ASN A 94 -7.61 -3.57 -4.30
N ILE A 95 -8.02 -4.02 -5.48
CA ILE A 95 -7.18 -4.01 -6.68
C ILE A 95 -6.77 -2.59 -7.08
N GLU A 96 -7.63 -1.58 -6.88
CA GLU A 96 -7.33 -0.19 -7.19
C GLU A 96 -6.15 0.34 -6.34
N ILE A 97 -6.11 0.03 -5.05
CA ILE A 97 -5.02 0.38 -4.13
C ILE A 97 -3.73 -0.34 -4.52
N ILE A 98 -3.79 -1.63 -4.87
CA ILE A 98 -2.58 -2.38 -5.30
C ILE A 98 -2.01 -1.80 -6.58
N LEU A 99 -2.87 -1.47 -7.56
CA LEU A 99 -2.44 -0.81 -8.79
C LEU A 99 -1.84 0.57 -8.48
N CYS A 100 -2.43 1.34 -7.56
CA CYS A 100 -1.87 2.60 -7.10
C CYS A 100 -0.45 2.41 -6.54
N PHE A 101 -0.25 1.51 -5.57
CA PHE A 101 1.07 1.25 -4.99
C PHE A 101 2.09 0.73 -6.01
N SER A 102 1.62 -0.03 -7.00
CA SER A 102 2.47 -0.57 -8.07
C SER A 102 2.99 0.51 -9.03
N ILE A 103 2.39 1.70 -9.06
CA ILE A 103 2.70 2.76 -10.05
C ILE A 103 3.20 4.04 -9.38
N VAL A 104 2.66 4.41 -8.21
CA VAL A 104 2.88 5.72 -7.58
C VAL A 104 4.36 6.01 -7.31
N TRP A 105 5.15 4.96 -7.01
CA TRP A 105 6.58 5.11 -6.80
C TRP A 105 7.31 5.60 -8.07
N ALA A 106 6.90 5.16 -9.26
CA ALA A 106 7.54 5.58 -10.51
C ALA A 106 7.42 7.10 -10.74
N ALA A 107 6.31 7.71 -10.29
CA ALA A 107 6.16 9.16 -10.29
C ALA A 107 7.01 9.82 -9.19
N ALA A 108 6.95 9.30 -7.96
CA ALA A 108 7.68 9.85 -6.82
C ALA A 108 9.21 9.82 -7.01
N ALA A 109 9.74 8.77 -7.64
CA ALA A 109 11.17 8.64 -7.92
C ALA A 109 11.72 9.76 -8.80
N ARG A 110 10.90 10.30 -9.71
CA ARG A 110 11.32 11.32 -10.68
C ARG A 110 11.48 12.72 -10.09
N VAL A 111 10.86 12.99 -8.95
CA VAL A 111 11.00 14.30 -8.27
C VAL A 111 12.13 14.30 -7.25
N LEU A 112 12.73 13.14 -6.97
CA LEU A 112 13.89 13.06 -6.09
C LEU A 112 15.12 13.69 -6.79
N PRO A 113 15.83 14.61 -6.13
CA PRO A 113 17.08 15.15 -6.66
C PRO A 113 18.10 14.05 -6.94
N GLU A 114 18.84 14.18 -8.03
CA GLU A 114 19.94 13.25 -8.35
C GLU A 114 21.02 13.27 -7.26
N ASP A 115 21.36 14.47 -6.77
CA ASP A 115 22.25 14.62 -5.61
C ASP A 115 21.57 14.20 -4.31
N ARG A 116 21.94 13.01 -3.83
CA ARG A 116 21.49 12.43 -2.56
C ARG A 116 21.92 13.24 -1.35
N GLY A 117 23.03 13.98 -1.44
CA GLY A 117 23.59 14.81 -0.37
C GLY A 117 22.94 16.19 -0.27
N LEU A 118 22.13 16.58 -1.27
CA LEU A 118 21.49 17.89 -1.32
C LEU A 118 20.66 18.15 -0.04
N LYS A 119 20.80 19.35 0.51
CA LYS A 119 19.94 19.86 1.58
C LYS A 119 19.04 20.96 1.03
N ILE A 120 17.75 20.87 1.33
CA ILE A 120 16.75 21.88 0.97
C ILE A 120 16.34 22.56 2.27
N LEU A 121 16.60 23.88 2.38
CA LEU A 121 16.39 24.65 3.61
C LEU A 121 17.06 24.01 4.85
N GLY A 122 18.24 23.41 4.67
CA GLY A 122 18.99 22.75 5.74
C GLY A 122 18.57 21.30 6.05
N VAL A 123 17.46 20.82 5.49
CA VAL A 123 16.96 19.44 5.69
C VAL A 123 17.51 18.52 4.58
N PRO A 124 18.04 17.32 4.90
CA PRO A 124 18.41 16.34 3.89
C PRO A 124 17.23 16.00 2.96
N ASN A 125 17.42 16.10 1.65
CA ASN A 125 16.32 16.01 0.69
C ASN A 125 15.54 14.68 0.82
N ARG A 126 16.20 13.55 1.08
CA ARG A 126 15.52 12.24 1.26
C ARG A 126 14.55 12.22 2.44
N VAL A 127 14.91 12.89 3.53
CA VAL A 127 14.03 13.04 4.71
C VAL A 127 12.88 13.97 4.39
N LEU A 128 13.16 15.08 3.71
CA LEU A 128 12.14 16.04 3.28
C LEU A 128 11.09 15.36 2.40
N PHE A 129 11.51 14.69 1.32
CA PHE A 129 10.59 14.01 0.39
C PHE A 129 9.85 12.84 1.05
N ALA A 130 10.49 12.08 1.94
CA ALA A 130 9.79 11.06 2.73
C ALA A 130 8.65 11.67 3.56
N GLY A 131 8.92 12.78 4.24
CA GLY A 131 7.89 13.51 5.01
C GLY A 131 6.79 14.08 4.13
N THR A 132 7.14 14.65 2.97
CA THR A 132 6.16 15.18 2.01
C THR A 132 5.25 14.09 1.45
N PHE A 133 5.79 12.98 0.97
CA PHE A 133 4.98 11.86 0.48
C PHE A 133 4.19 11.18 1.60
N GLY A 134 4.79 11.10 2.80
CA GLY A 134 4.11 10.64 4.01
C GLY A 134 2.88 11.48 4.34
N PHE A 135 3.02 12.80 4.31
CA PHE A 135 1.92 13.73 4.51
C PHE A 135 0.84 13.62 3.43
N LEU A 136 1.21 13.53 2.15
CA LEU A 136 0.26 13.36 1.05
C LEU A 136 -0.51 12.03 1.15
N SER A 137 0.16 10.96 1.59
CA SER A 137 -0.46 9.66 1.81
C SER A 137 -1.45 9.70 2.98
N MET A 138 -1.04 10.30 4.11
CA MET A 138 -1.93 10.54 5.26
C MET A 138 -3.16 11.36 4.85
N CYS A 139 -2.98 12.44 4.07
CA CYS A 139 -4.09 13.25 3.58
C CYS A 139 -5.03 12.46 2.66
N THR A 140 -4.49 11.65 1.76
CA THR A 140 -5.29 10.79 0.87
C THR A 140 -6.13 9.81 1.66
N GLU A 141 -5.52 9.10 2.61
CA GLU A 141 -6.21 8.14 3.46
C GLU A 141 -7.22 8.82 4.41
N ALA A 142 -6.90 10.01 4.94
CA ALA A 142 -7.85 10.83 5.69
C ALA A 142 -9.08 11.21 4.86
N LEU A 143 -8.92 11.53 3.57
CA LEU A 143 -10.03 11.80 2.67
C LEU A 143 -10.88 10.55 2.42
N LEU A 144 -10.25 9.39 2.21
CA LEU A 144 -10.96 8.12 2.07
C LEU A 144 -11.78 7.79 3.32
N ASN A 145 -11.22 8.01 4.51
CA ASN A 145 -11.93 7.84 5.76
C ASN A 145 -13.12 8.78 5.89
N ARG A 146 -12.93 10.07 5.56
CA ARG A 146 -14.03 11.06 5.55
C ARG A 146 -15.12 10.75 4.53
N ALA A 147 -14.77 10.09 3.43
CA ALA A 147 -15.71 9.65 2.40
C ALA A 147 -16.41 8.32 2.76
N GLY A 148 -16.09 7.68 3.90
CA GLY A 148 -16.63 6.36 4.26
C GLY A 148 -16.10 5.22 3.41
N LEU A 149 -14.98 5.43 2.70
CA LEU A 149 -14.32 4.42 1.86
C LEU A 149 -13.22 3.65 2.60
N LEU A 150 -12.75 4.18 3.73
CA LEU A 150 -11.75 3.50 4.57
C LEU A 150 -12.08 3.69 6.05
N LEU A 151 -12.55 2.65 6.71
CA LEU A 151 -13.10 2.73 8.07
C LEU A 151 -12.00 2.52 9.11
N TRP A 152 -12.03 3.31 10.19
CA TRP A 152 -11.14 3.17 11.34
C TRP A 152 -11.97 3.10 12.63
N GLU A 153 -12.00 1.94 13.28
CA GLU A 153 -12.92 1.72 14.42
C GLU A 153 -12.23 1.72 15.79
N TRP A 154 -10.93 1.45 15.84
CA TRP A 154 -10.21 1.28 17.08
C TRP A 154 -10.17 2.60 17.86
N TRP A 155 -10.42 2.55 19.17
CA TRP A 155 -10.52 3.77 19.98
C TRP A 155 -9.24 4.63 19.96
N TRP A 156 -8.08 3.99 19.79
CA TRP A 156 -6.76 4.61 19.66
C TRP A 156 -6.36 4.90 18.20
N PHE A 157 -7.06 4.29 17.23
CA PHE A 157 -6.83 4.47 15.80
C PHE A 157 -8.16 4.75 15.11
N LYS A 158 -8.66 5.96 15.36
CA LYS A 158 -9.84 6.56 14.72
C LYS A 158 -9.62 8.06 14.59
N TRP A 159 -10.53 8.73 13.88
CA TRP A 159 -10.45 10.18 13.74
C TRP A 159 -10.50 10.92 15.11
N PRO A 160 -9.67 11.94 15.37
CA PRO A 160 -8.50 12.41 14.60
C PRO A 160 -7.17 11.73 15.01
N TYR A 161 -7.20 10.84 16.01
CA TYR A 161 -6.02 10.21 16.61
C TYR A 161 -5.17 9.40 15.62
N ALA A 162 -5.78 8.85 14.57
CA ALA A 162 -5.07 8.11 13.52
C ALA A 162 -4.12 9.01 12.70
N LEU A 163 -4.39 10.30 12.55
CA LEU A 163 -3.62 11.19 11.66
C LEU A 163 -2.12 11.28 11.99
N PRO A 164 -1.70 11.61 13.22
CA PRO A 164 -0.26 11.64 13.55
C PRO A 164 0.40 10.26 13.41
N GLN A 165 -0.33 9.18 13.68
CA GLN A 165 0.18 7.81 13.54
C GLN A 165 0.42 7.46 12.06
N LEU A 166 -0.54 7.80 11.19
CA LEU A 166 -0.43 7.64 9.74
C LEU A 166 0.67 8.51 9.14
N LEU A 167 0.86 9.74 9.62
CA LEU A 167 1.95 10.59 9.19
C LEU A 167 3.31 9.94 9.47
N VAL A 168 3.52 9.44 10.69
CA VAL A 168 4.76 8.75 11.07
C VAL A 168 4.93 7.47 10.26
N PHE A 169 3.87 6.65 10.19
CA PHE A 169 3.88 5.38 9.46
C PHE A 169 4.25 5.58 7.98
N TYR A 170 3.54 6.44 7.26
CA TYR A 170 3.83 6.67 5.86
C TYR A 170 5.18 7.34 5.64
N THR A 171 5.59 8.27 6.51
CA THR A 171 6.94 8.87 6.41
C THR A 171 8.02 7.78 6.50
N LEU A 172 7.87 6.80 7.40
CA LEU A 172 8.81 5.69 7.53
C LEU A 172 8.77 4.75 6.33
N VAL A 173 7.58 4.42 5.80
CA VAL A 173 7.44 3.60 4.58
C VAL A 173 8.11 4.27 3.40
N TRP A 174 7.80 5.55 3.15
CA TRP A 174 8.41 6.32 2.06
C TRP A 174 9.92 6.47 2.24
N TYR A 175 10.39 6.71 3.46
CA TYR A 175 11.81 6.74 3.75
C TYR A 175 12.48 5.40 3.43
N GLY A 176 11.88 4.28 3.84
CA GLY A 176 12.38 2.94 3.53
C GLY A 176 12.48 2.67 2.02
N LEU A 177 11.45 3.05 1.26
CA LEU A 177 11.45 2.93 -0.20
C LEU A 177 12.52 3.81 -0.86
N ILE A 178 12.69 5.05 -0.40
CA ILE A 178 13.77 5.93 -0.84
C ILE A 178 15.14 5.31 -0.56
N ARG A 179 15.33 4.69 0.61
CA ARG A 179 16.58 4.00 0.94
C ARG A 179 16.83 2.78 0.05
N PHE A 180 15.79 2.02 -0.29
CA PHE A 180 15.88 0.89 -1.22
C PHE A 180 16.13 1.32 -2.67
N GLN A 181 15.54 2.44 -3.10
CA GLN A 181 15.82 3.08 -4.40
C GLN A 181 17.29 3.49 -4.50
N ASP A 182 17.79 4.18 -3.47
CA ASP A 182 19.17 4.68 -3.44
C ASP A 182 20.20 3.60 -3.16
N ALA A 183 19.78 2.39 -2.76
CA ALA A 183 20.70 1.31 -2.42
C ALA A 183 21.55 0.92 -3.65
N ASP A 184 22.87 0.86 -3.44
CA ASP A 184 23.80 0.37 -4.44
C ASP A 184 23.77 -1.16 -4.45
N MET A 185 22.76 -1.70 -5.14
CA MET A 185 22.49 -3.13 -5.23
C MET A 185 22.58 -3.59 -6.67
N SER A 186 23.23 -4.74 -6.88
CA SER A 186 23.20 -5.42 -8.16
C SER A 186 21.76 -5.83 -8.53
N LEU A 187 21.46 -5.96 -9.82
CA LEU A 187 20.16 -6.46 -10.28
C LEU A 187 19.83 -7.82 -9.66
N ARG A 188 20.84 -8.69 -9.48
CA ARG A 188 20.68 -10.00 -8.85
C ARG A 188 20.20 -9.87 -7.40
N ASP A 189 20.75 -8.95 -6.63
CA ASP A 189 20.38 -8.79 -5.23
C ASP A 189 19.02 -8.10 -5.08
N ARG A 190 18.66 -7.21 -6.01
CA ARG A 190 17.29 -6.68 -6.10
C ARG A 190 16.27 -7.80 -6.41
N CYS A 191 16.59 -8.69 -7.34
CA CYS A 191 15.78 -9.89 -7.61
C CYS A 191 15.62 -10.77 -6.39
N LYS A 192 16.68 -11.01 -5.60
CA LYS A 192 16.60 -11.77 -4.36
C LYS A 192 15.72 -11.08 -3.32
N ALA A 193 15.90 -9.77 -3.13
CA ALA A 193 15.15 -9.00 -2.14
C ALA A 193 13.64 -9.01 -2.45
N ILE A 194 13.27 -8.68 -3.69
CA ILE A 194 11.86 -8.71 -4.11
C ILE A 194 11.33 -10.14 -4.15
N GLY A 195 12.12 -11.09 -4.66
CA GLY A 195 11.76 -12.50 -4.66
C GLY A 195 11.46 -13.03 -3.26
N ALA A 196 12.24 -12.63 -2.25
CA ALA A 196 12.00 -13.00 -0.86
C ALA A 196 10.69 -12.40 -0.32
N ILE A 197 10.41 -11.11 -0.58
CA ILE A 197 9.14 -10.46 -0.19
C ILE A 197 7.95 -11.23 -0.78
N TYR A 198 7.98 -11.51 -2.08
CA TYR A 198 6.87 -12.22 -2.75
C TYR A 198 6.80 -13.70 -2.38
N ALA A 199 7.92 -14.36 -2.06
CA ALA A 199 7.90 -15.71 -1.53
C ALA A 199 7.19 -15.77 -0.16
N VAL A 200 7.48 -14.81 0.73
CA VAL A 200 6.78 -14.68 2.02
C VAL A 200 5.29 -14.41 1.79
N LEU A 201 4.95 -13.50 0.89
CA LEU A 201 3.55 -13.19 0.54
C LEU A 201 2.79 -14.40 0.04
N VAL A 202 3.33 -15.12 -0.95
CA VAL A 202 2.68 -16.31 -1.51
C VAL A 202 2.52 -17.38 -0.44
N THR A 203 3.55 -17.60 0.38
CA THR A 203 3.49 -18.56 1.49
C THR A 203 2.41 -18.16 2.49
N ALA A 204 2.38 -16.90 2.92
CA ALA A 204 1.39 -16.38 3.84
C ALA A 204 -0.03 -16.45 3.25
N PHE A 205 -0.20 -16.16 1.96
CA PHE A 205 -1.48 -16.31 1.27
C PHE A 205 -1.97 -17.76 1.27
N VAL A 206 -1.11 -18.71 0.88
CA VAL A 206 -1.47 -20.12 0.87
C VAL A 206 -1.85 -20.60 2.27
N VAL A 207 -1.05 -20.25 3.27
CA VAL A 207 -1.29 -20.68 4.65
C VAL A 207 -2.54 -20.01 5.22
N PHE A 208 -2.62 -18.68 5.22
CA PHE A 208 -3.68 -17.96 5.94
C PHE A 208 -4.98 -17.84 5.15
N ALA A 209 -4.93 -17.65 3.83
CA ALA A 209 -6.14 -17.48 3.02
C ALA A 209 -6.72 -18.82 2.52
N VAL A 210 -5.86 -19.75 2.09
CA VAL A 210 -6.31 -21.00 1.44
C VAL A 210 -6.48 -22.14 2.44
N VAL A 211 -5.44 -22.44 3.23
CA VAL A 211 -5.43 -23.58 4.15
C VAL A 211 -6.24 -23.27 5.41
N LEU A 212 -5.92 -22.16 6.08
CA LEU A 212 -6.51 -21.81 7.37
C LEU A 212 -7.79 -20.98 7.24
N LYS A 213 -7.97 -20.27 6.13
CA LYS A 213 -9.12 -19.38 5.85
C LYS A 213 -9.31 -18.31 6.95
N TRP A 214 -8.22 -17.79 7.48
CA TRP A 214 -8.21 -16.73 8.49
C TRP A 214 -8.40 -15.35 7.89
N VAL A 215 -7.99 -15.17 6.63
CA VAL A 215 -7.95 -13.90 5.91
C VAL A 215 -8.51 -14.02 4.52
#